data_AF-A0A1F8KLJ6-F1
#
_entry.id   AF-A0A1F8KLJ6-F1
#
_cell.length_a   1.000
_cell.length_b   1.000
_cell.length_c   1.000
_cell.angle_alpha   90.00
_cell.angle_beta   90.00
_cell.angle_gamma   90.00
#
_symmetry.space_group_name_H-M   'P 1'
#
loop_
_entity.id
_entity.type
_entity.pdbx_description
1 polymer ?
#
loop_
_entity_poly.entity_id
_entity_poly.type
_entity_poly.pdbx_seq_one_letter_code
_entity_poly.pdbx_strand_id
1 'polypeptide(L)'
;MIFDPATQKAIDLELDHAETARRNANEGMARVCARRAAGIAIRALLTAAGEAIPDPSAYVLLTRLQAMESTPAEIKTIAGNLLTRVNPDYTLPPQTDLIAQARMLIDWAAKHTKGEHFD
;
A
#
# COMPACT_ATOMS: atom_id res chain seq x y z
N MET A 1 11.46 5.80 -14.11
CA MET A 1 10.54 5.92 -12.96
C MET A 1 9.18 5.44 -13.42
N ILE A 2 8.50 4.59 -12.65
CA ILE A 2 7.25 3.94 -13.09
C ILE A 2 6.02 4.76 -12.69
N PHE A 3 6.08 5.44 -11.54
CA PHE A 3 5.19 6.56 -11.21
C PHE A 3 5.80 7.89 -11.69
N ASP A 4 4.99 8.95 -11.70
CA ASP A 4 5.53 10.30 -11.85
C ASP A 4 6.51 10.62 -10.69
N PRO A 5 7.47 11.54 -10.91
CA PRO A 5 8.53 11.80 -9.93
C PRO A 5 8.03 12.23 -8.54
N ALA A 6 6.91 12.96 -8.47
CA ALA A 6 6.38 13.43 -7.19
C ALA A 6 5.75 12.27 -6.42
N THR A 7 5.00 11.41 -7.11
CA THR A 7 4.45 10.18 -6.52
C THR A 7 5.54 9.24 -6.03
N GLN A 8 6.58 9.00 -6.85
CA GLN A 8 7.69 8.13 -6.45
C GLN A 8 8.37 8.66 -5.17
N LYS A 9 8.68 9.97 -5.13
CA LYS A 9 9.31 10.59 -3.95
C LYS A 9 8.45 10.48 -2.70
N ALA A 10 7.13 10.58 -2.83
CA ALA A 10 6.21 10.44 -1.70
C ALA A 10 6.12 8.99 -1.18
N ILE A 11 6.18 8.00 -2.08
CA ILE A 11 6.26 6.58 -1.71
C ILE A 11 7.56 6.31 -0.96
N ASP A 12 8.69 6.74 -1.51
CA ASP A 12 10.02 6.51 -0.92
C ASP A 12 10.10 7.13 0.48
N LEU A 13 9.58 8.35 0.66
CA LEU A 13 9.53 9.02 1.96
C LEU A 13 8.75 8.23 3.02
N GLU A 14 7.58 7.68 2.67
CA GLU A 14 6.81 6.87 3.60
C GLU A 14 7.48 5.51 3.89
N LEU A 15 8.14 4.90 2.91
CA LEU A 15 8.93 3.69 3.15
C LEU A 15 10.13 3.95 4.07
N ASP A 16 10.84 5.05 3.88
CA ASP A 16 11.96 5.45 4.73
C ASP A 16 11.50 5.73 6.18
N HIS A 17 10.35 6.39 6.35
CA HIS A 17 9.73 6.55 7.66
C HIS A 17 9.36 5.20 8.28
N ALA A 18 8.85 4.25 7.49
CA ALA A 18 8.48 2.93 7.96
C ALA A 18 9.70 2.15 8.49
N GLU A 19 10.79 2.11 7.71
CA GLU A 19 12.04 1.44 8.09
C GLU A 19 12.69 2.11 9.30
N THR A 20 12.63 3.44 9.37
CA THR A 20 13.16 4.19 10.53
C THR A 20 12.34 3.91 11.80
N ALA A 21 11.02 3.87 11.69
CA ALA A 21 10.17 3.50 12.81
C ALA A 21 10.45 2.07 13.31
N ARG A 22 10.61 1.10 12.40
CA ARG A 22 11.00 -0.28 12.72
C ARG A 22 12.34 -0.35 13.44
N ARG A 23 13.37 0.35 12.94
CA ARG A 23 14.69 0.43 13.59
C ARG A 23 14.63 0.99 15.01
N ASN A 24 13.65 1.85 15.27
CA ASN A 24 13.37 2.44 16.59
C ASN A 24 12.37 1.61 17.43
N ALA A 25 12.08 0.37 17.04
CA ALA A 25 11.09 -0.52 17.68
C ALA A 25 9.66 0.08 17.76
N ASN A 26 9.35 1.04 16.90
CA ASN A 26 8.02 1.65 16.78
C ASN A 26 7.22 0.97 15.67
N GLU A 27 6.87 -0.29 15.89
CA GLU A 27 6.14 -1.12 14.92
C GLU A 27 4.79 -0.52 14.53
N GLY A 28 4.11 0.17 15.46
CA GLY A 28 2.85 0.86 15.17
C GLY A 28 3.03 1.92 14.07
N MET A 29 4.04 2.79 14.20
CA MET A 29 4.33 3.80 13.19
C MET A 29 4.85 3.18 11.89
N ALA A 30 5.69 2.13 11.97
CA ALA A 30 6.21 1.43 10.79
C ALA A 30 5.06 0.96 9.87
N ARG A 31 4.00 0.43 10.47
CA ARG A 31 2.80 -0.03 9.76
C ARG A 31 1.99 1.11 9.18
N VAL A 32 1.82 2.21 9.93
CA VAL A 32 1.12 3.40 9.43
C VAL A 32 1.80 3.94 8.17
N CYS A 33 3.12 4.05 8.20
CA CYS A 33 3.93 4.50 7.07
C CYS A 33 3.88 3.52 5.89
N ALA A 34 4.03 2.21 6.13
CA ALA A 34 3.88 1.19 5.09
C ALA A 34 2.51 1.26 4.39
N ARG A 35 1.43 1.39 5.17
CA ARG A 35 0.07 1.55 4.64
C ARG A 35 -0.09 2.82 3.82
N ARG A 36 0.52 3.94 4.25
CA ARG A 36 0.50 5.21 3.50
C ARG A 36 1.23 5.10 2.17
N ALA A 37 2.41 4.48 2.16
CA ALA A 37 3.17 4.22 0.93
C ALA A 37 2.32 3.42 -0.09
N ALA A 38 1.69 2.33 0.36
CA ALA A 38 0.77 1.54 -0.47
C ALA A 38 -0.43 2.36 -0.96
N GLY A 39 -1.02 3.19 -0.09
CA GLY A 39 -2.12 4.09 -0.47
C GLY A 39 -1.74 5.09 -1.56
N ILE A 40 -0.53 5.66 -1.51
CA ILE A 40 -0.03 6.57 -2.56
C ILE A 40 0.06 5.85 -3.91
N ALA A 41 0.61 4.63 -3.93
CA ALA A 41 0.72 3.84 -5.15
C ALA A 41 -0.65 3.46 -5.75
N ILE A 42 -1.61 3.05 -4.92
CA ILE A 42 -2.98 2.72 -5.38
C ILE A 42 -3.68 3.96 -5.92
N ARG A 43 -3.49 5.12 -5.27
CA ARG A 43 -4.04 6.38 -5.78
C ARG A 43 -3.53 6.65 -7.19
N ALA A 44 -2.24 6.47 -7.42
CA ALA A 44 -1.64 6.67 -8.74
C ALA A 44 -2.21 5.72 -9.80
N LEU A 45 -2.36 4.43 -9.45
CA LEU A 45 -2.98 3.42 -10.31
C LEU A 45 -4.42 3.79 -10.69
N LEU A 46 -5.26 4.11 -9.71
CA LEU A 46 -6.66 4.45 -9.95
C LEU A 46 -6.80 5.74 -10.76
N THR A 47 -6.00 6.76 -10.46
CA THR A 47 -5.96 8.00 -11.25
C THR A 47 -5.57 7.73 -12.70
N ALA A 48 -4.58 6.87 -12.95
CA ALA A 48 -4.17 6.49 -14.29
C ALA A 48 -5.25 5.70 -15.05
N ALA A 49 -6.08 4.93 -14.34
CA ALA A 49 -7.24 4.24 -14.89
C ALA A 49 -8.45 5.17 -15.13
N GLY A 50 -8.34 6.48 -14.84
CA GLY A 50 -9.44 7.45 -14.98
C GLY A 50 -10.52 7.32 -13.90
N GLU A 51 -10.24 6.61 -12.81
CA GLU A 51 -11.18 6.39 -11.73
C GLU A 51 -11.29 7.63 -10.83
N ALA A 52 -12.52 7.98 -10.46
CA ALA A 52 -12.76 9.05 -9.49
C ALA A 52 -12.34 8.58 -8.08
N ILE A 53 -11.54 9.40 -7.39
CA ILE A 53 -11.04 9.13 -6.04
C ILE A 53 -11.65 10.14 -5.06
N PRO A 54 -12.81 9.83 -4.44
CA PRO A 54 -13.49 10.77 -3.55
C PRO A 54 -12.77 10.96 -2.21
N ASP A 55 -12.06 9.94 -1.72
CA ASP A 55 -11.24 10.01 -0.50
C ASP A 55 -9.83 9.44 -0.80
N PRO A 56 -8.76 10.25 -0.66
CA PRO A 56 -7.39 9.82 -0.89
C PRO A 56 -6.80 9.01 0.28
N SER A 57 -7.56 8.73 1.34
CA SER A 57 -7.08 7.98 2.49
C SER A 57 -6.66 6.56 2.09
N ALA A 58 -5.51 6.12 2.60
CA ALA A 58 -5.00 4.77 2.34
C ALA A 58 -6.02 3.69 2.71
N TYR A 59 -6.83 3.93 3.75
CA TYR A 59 -7.88 3.01 4.17
C TYR A 59 -8.94 2.80 3.07
N VAL A 60 -9.49 3.88 2.51
CA VAL A 60 -10.50 3.78 1.44
C VAL A 60 -9.91 3.16 0.19
N LEU A 61 -8.70 3.56 -0.20
CA LEU A 61 -8.03 3.04 -1.38
C LEU A 61 -7.76 1.52 -1.29
N LEU A 62 -7.25 1.05 -0.16
CA LEU A 62 -7.00 -0.37 0.07
C LEU A 62 -8.30 -1.18 0.13
N THR A 63 -9.34 -0.64 0.78
CA THR A 63 -10.66 -1.30 0.86
C THR A 63 -11.28 -1.44 -0.53
N ARG A 64 -11.17 -0.39 -1.35
CA ARG A 64 -11.64 -0.42 -2.74
C ARG A 64 -10.88 -1.45 -3.56
N LEU A 65 -9.55 -1.48 -3.44
CA LEU A 65 -8.71 -2.46 -4.13
C LEU A 65 -9.11 -3.90 -3.79
N GLN A 66 -9.44 -4.19 -2.52
CA GLN A 66 -9.94 -5.50 -2.12
C GLN A 66 -11.28 -5.88 -2.76
N ALA A 67 -12.16 -4.90 -2.96
CA ALA A 67 -13.49 -5.11 -3.53
C ALA A 67 -13.50 -5.28 -5.05
N MET A 68 -12.45 -4.85 -5.75
CA MET A 68 -12.34 -4.98 -7.20
C MET A 68 -12.16 -6.45 -7.61
N GLU A 69 -12.99 -6.92 -8.53
CA GLU A 69 -12.94 -8.30 -9.03
C GLU A 69 -11.62 -8.59 -9.74
N SER A 70 -11.13 -7.63 -10.54
CA SER A 70 -9.87 -7.69 -11.28
C SER A 70 -8.61 -7.71 -10.41
N THR A 71 -8.71 -7.42 -9.11
CA THR A 71 -7.55 -7.47 -8.22
C THR A 71 -7.15 -8.92 -7.92
N PRO A 72 -5.89 -9.32 -8.16
CA PRO A 72 -5.41 -10.67 -7.85
C PRO A 72 -5.59 -11.02 -6.36
N ALA A 73 -5.85 -12.30 -6.07
CA ALA A 73 -6.11 -12.77 -4.70
C ALA A 73 -4.97 -12.41 -3.72
N GLU A 74 -3.71 -12.52 -4.16
CA GLU A 74 -2.54 -12.14 -3.36
C GLU A 74 -2.55 -10.65 -2.97
N ILE A 75 -2.89 -9.77 -3.92
CA ILE A 75 -2.99 -8.32 -3.68
C ILE A 75 -4.15 -8.00 -2.75
N LYS A 76 -5.28 -8.72 -2.85
CA LYS A 76 -6.41 -8.62 -1.90
C LYS A 76 -5.98 -9.00 -0.49
N THR A 77 -5.18 -10.06 -0.34
CA THR A 77 -4.64 -10.49 0.96
C THR A 77 -3.68 -9.45 1.54
N ILE A 78 -2.76 -8.93 0.74
CA ILE A 78 -1.83 -7.87 1.16
C ILE A 78 -2.60 -6.63 1.61
N ALA A 79 -3.59 -6.19 0.84
CA ALA A 79 -4.40 -5.03 1.20
C ALA A 79 -5.15 -5.25 2.53
N GLY A 80 -5.66 -6.45 2.78
CA GLY A 80 -6.31 -6.82 4.05
C GLY A 80 -5.36 -6.79 5.24
N ASN A 81 -4.14 -7.29 5.06
CA ASN A 81 -3.10 -7.24 6.10
C ASN A 81 -2.72 -5.79 6.44
N LEU A 82 -2.60 -4.92 5.43
CA LEU A 82 -2.32 -3.49 5.62
C LEU A 82 -3.48 -2.72 6.28
N LEU A 83 -4.71 -3.24 6.19
CA LEU A 83 -5.90 -2.68 6.84
C LEU A 83 -6.11 -3.21 8.27
N THR A 84 -5.43 -4.29 8.65
CA THR A 84 -5.60 -4.92 9.95
C THR A 84 -5.18 -3.95 11.05
N ARG A 85 -6.11 -3.61 11.95
CA ARG A 85 -5.81 -2.83 13.15
C ARG A 85 -4.96 -3.67 14.09
N VAL A 86 -4.01 -3.05 14.76
CA VAL A 86 -3.34 -3.68 15.91
C VAL A 86 -4.41 -3.96 16.96
N ASN A 87 -4.50 -5.22 17.41
CA ASN A 87 -5.41 -5.60 18.49
C ASN A 87 -5.09 -4.77 19.76
N PRO A 88 -6.05 -4.60 20.68
CA PRO A 88 -5.86 -3.89 21.95
C PRO A 88 -4.65 -4.40 22.76
N ASP A 89 -4.26 -5.65 22.54
CA ASP A 89 -3.15 -6.32 23.21
C ASP A 89 -1.78 -6.01 22.59
N TYR A 90 -1.70 -5.14 21.57
CA TYR A 90 -0.47 -4.78 20.82
C TYR A 90 0.30 -5.99 20.25
N THR A 91 -0.31 -7.17 20.22
CA THR A 91 0.30 -8.38 19.68
C THR A 91 -0.01 -8.48 18.19
N LEU A 92 1.06 -8.45 17.41
CA LEU A 92 1.03 -8.69 15.98
C LEU A 92 0.71 -10.17 15.74
N PRO A 93 -0.03 -10.53 14.68
CA PRO A 93 0.11 -11.86 14.12
C PRO A 93 1.60 -12.08 13.84
N PRO A 94 2.25 -13.09 14.44
CA PRO A 94 3.70 -13.11 14.61
C PRO A 94 4.56 -13.23 13.33
N GLN A 95 4.05 -13.05 12.11
CA GLN A 95 4.82 -13.38 10.88
C GLN A 95 4.64 -12.42 9.68
N THR A 96 3.87 -11.34 9.78
CA THR A 96 3.60 -10.50 8.59
C THR A 96 4.45 -9.23 8.56
N ASP A 97 5.47 -9.20 7.71
CA ASP A 97 6.22 -7.98 7.39
C ASP A 97 5.37 -7.06 6.48
N LEU A 98 4.73 -6.07 7.10
CA LEU A 98 3.88 -5.11 6.38
C LEU A 98 4.66 -4.13 5.49
N ILE A 99 5.95 -3.88 5.75
CA ILE A 99 6.76 -3.07 4.84
C ILE A 99 7.04 -3.87 3.56
N ALA A 100 7.41 -5.14 3.70
CA ALA A 100 7.61 -6.02 2.55
C ALA A 100 6.33 -6.17 1.71
N GLN A 101 5.18 -6.38 2.36
CA GLN A 101 3.89 -6.45 1.67
C GLN A 101 3.50 -5.11 1.00
N ALA A 102 3.76 -3.97 1.64
CA ALA A 102 3.57 -2.68 0.99
C ALA A 102 4.42 -2.55 -0.28
N ARG A 103 5.70 -2.97 -0.24
CA ARG A 103 6.58 -2.98 -1.43
C ARG A 103 6.01 -3.87 -2.55
N MET A 104 5.55 -5.08 -2.25
CA MET A 104 4.91 -5.97 -3.22
C MET A 104 3.69 -5.33 -3.89
N LEU A 105 2.84 -4.67 -3.10
CA LEU A 105 1.66 -3.96 -3.64
C LEU A 105 2.07 -2.77 -4.49
N ILE A 106 3.07 -1.98 -4.06
CA ILE A 106 3.59 -0.83 -4.81
C ILE A 106 4.13 -1.29 -6.16
N ASP A 107 4.91 -2.38 -6.20
CA ASP A 107 5.45 -2.94 -7.44
C ASP A 107 4.34 -3.44 -8.37
N TRP A 108 3.31 -4.09 -7.82
CA TRP A 108 2.13 -4.50 -8.59
C TRP A 108 1.42 -3.27 -9.19
N ALA A 109 1.14 -2.26 -8.38
CA ALA A 109 0.48 -1.03 -8.83
C ALA A 109 1.30 -0.32 -9.91
N ALA A 110 2.62 -0.26 -9.75
CA ALA A 110 3.54 0.33 -10.72
C ALA A 110 3.42 -0.35 -12.11
N LYS A 111 3.40 -1.68 -12.14
CA LYS A 111 3.22 -2.44 -13.39
C LYS A 111 1.87 -2.18 -14.06
N HIS A 112 0.80 -2.07 -13.28
CA HIS A 112 -0.55 -1.88 -13.80
C HIS A 112 -0.85 -0.42 -14.21
N THR A 113 -0.15 0.55 -13.63
CA THR A 113 -0.18 1.96 -14.08
C THR A 113 0.38 2.11 -15.51
N LYS A 114 1.25 1.21 -15.98
CA LYS A 114 1.79 1.23 -17.34
C LYS A 114 0.83 0.74 -18.42
N GLY A 115 -0.37 0.28 -18.06
CA GLY A 115 -1.29 -0.30 -19.03
C GLY A 115 -0.77 -1.62 -19.61
N GLU A 116 0.01 -2.40 -18.84
CA GLU A 116 0.13 -3.83 -19.11
C GLU A 116 -1.27 -4.42 -18.90
N HIS A 117 -2.07 -4.41 -19.97
CA HIS A 117 -3.25 -5.23 -20.13
C HIS A 117 -2.77 -6.66 -19.86
N PHE A 118 -3.19 -7.23 -18.74
CA PHE A 118 -3.16 -8.67 -18.59
C PHE A 118 -4.30 -9.18 -19.47
N ASP A 119 -3.99 -9.41 -20.74
CA ASP A 119 -4.75 -10.32 -21.61
C ASP A 119 -4.75 -11.73 -21.01
#